data_AF-A0A0G1NNX7-F1
#
_entry.id   AF-A0A0G1NNX7-F1
#
_cell.length_a   1.000
_cell.length_b   1.000
_cell.length_c   1.000
_cell.angle_alpha   90.00
_cell.angle_beta   90.00
_cell.angle_gamma   90.00
#
_symmetry.space_group_name_H-M   'P 1'
#
loop_
_entity.id
_entity.type
_entity.pdbx_description
1 polymer ?
#
loop_
_entity_poly.entity_id
_entity_poly.type
_entity_poly.pdbx_seq_one_letter_code
_entity_poly.pdbx_strand_id
1 'polypeptide(L)'
;MKMQNINVGKYEKLLRRRGLEPADLPIREPHKKTRLYLDNEYFKKGYASKFSKCATMVYAALAMHANHRYQTCFPSIETLMKFTGIRNRNSINNAIKILEAFNIVLVEHSKGRISNSYTLLRPDVWKPINSIDIDTVIKSRKTVSKSNGQQYQKDSSNSITGDTRSHITKSYKRNQGF
;
A
#
# COMPACT_ATOMS: atom_id res chain seq x y z
N MET A 1 18.76 -23.06 10.18
CA MET A 1 19.40 -21.71 10.14
C MET A 1 20.10 -21.50 11.48
N LYS A 2 21.42 -21.68 11.56
CA LYS A 2 22.18 -21.48 12.80
C LYS A 2 22.20 -19.97 13.11
N MET A 3 21.62 -19.55 14.23
CA MET A 3 21.90 -18.21 14.76
C MET A 3 23.39 -18.17 15.07
N GLN A 4 24.13 -17.26 14.42
CA GLN A 4 25.50 -17.00 14.81
C GLN A 4 25.46 -16.42 16.23
N ASN A 5 26.01 -17.16 17.21
CA ASN A 5 26.25 -16.64 18.54
C ASN A 5 27.18 -15.42 18.39
N ILE A 6 26.63 -14.23 18.59
CA ILE A 6 27.41 -13.01 18.66
C ILE A 6 28.38 -13.19 19.82
N ASN A 7 29.68 -13.29 19.53
CA ASN A 7 30.70 -13.39 20.56
C ASN A 7 30.76 -12.04 21.30
N VAL A 8 30.03 -11.96 22.40
CA VAL A 8 29.85 -10.76 23.24
C VAL A 8 31.21 -10.15 23.62
N GLY A 9 32.21 -10.99 23.91
CA GLY A 9 33.58 -10.56 24.24
C GLY A 9 34.34 -9.84 23.11
N LYS A 10 33.97 -10.06 21.84
CA LYS A 10 34.54 -9.33 20.70
C LYS A 10 33.95 -7.91 20.60
N TYR A 11 32.67 -7.75 20.90
CA TYR A 11 32.00 -6.45 20.89
C TYR A 11 32.49 -5.56 22.03
N GLU A 12 32.59 -6.08 23.25
CA GLU A 12 33.12 -5.32 24.39
C GLU A 12 34.56 -4.84 24.16
N LYS A 13 35.42 -5.69 23.58
CA LYS A 13 36.78 -5.28 23.18
C LYS A 13 36.80 -4.17 22.11
N LEU A 14 35.86 -4.18 21.16
CA LEU A 14 35.75 -3.13 20.13
C LEU A 14 35.27 -1.79 20.72
N LEU A 15 34.36 -1.82 21.68
CA LEU A 15 33.84 -0.63 22.36
C LEU A 15 34.91 0.03 23.23
N ARG A 16 35.62 -0.77 24.03
CA ARG A 16 36.76 -0.30 24.85
C ARG A 16 37.89 0.31 24.00
N ARG A 17 38.19 -0.25 22.82
CA ARG A 17 39.15 0.34 21.87
C ARG A 17 38.77 1.72 21.36
N ARG A 18 37.47 2.06 21.35
CA ARG A 18 36.95 3.36 20.94
C ARG A 18 36.79 4.34 22.12
N GLY A 19 37.23 3.96 23.32
CA GLY A 19 37.07 4.77 24.53
C GLY A 19 35.62 4.89 24.99
N LEU A 20 34.73 4.01 24.51
CA LEU A 20 33.32 3.97 24.89
C LEU A 20 33.13 2.81 25.85
N GLU A 21 32.72 3.09 27.09
CA GLU A 21 32.28 2.02 27.98
C GLU A 21 30.95 1.45 27.45
N PRO A 22 30.77 0.12 27.43
CA PRO A 22 29.54 -0.51 26.94
C PRO A 22 28.27 -0.01 27.64
N ALA A 23 28.40 0.46 28.90
CA ALA A 23 27.32 1.01 29.71
C ALA A 23 26.87 2.42 29.29
N ASP A 24 27.74 3.20 28.62
CA ASP A 24 27.46 4.58 28.22
C ASP A 24 26.88 4.70 26.81
N LEU A 25 26.80 3.58 26.09
CA LEU A 25 26.17 3.56 24.77
C LEU A 25 24.66 3.66 24.96
N PRO A 26 23.97 4.56 24.23
CA PRO A 26 22.51 4.63 24.21
C PRO A 26 21.93 3.44 23.44
N ILE A 27 22.06 2.24 24.01
CA ILE A 27 21.55 0.99 23.45
C ILE A 27 20.03 1.06 23.48
N ARG A 28 19.42 0.69 22.35
CA ARG A 28 17.96 0.57 22.26
C ARG A 28 17.45 -0.42 23.30
N GLU A 29 16.48 0.01 24.11
CA GLU A 29 15.79 -0.83 25.08
C GLU A 29 15.27 -2.14 24.43
N PRO A 30 15.43 -3.31 25.06
CA PRO A 30 14.94 -4.58 24.49
C PRO A 30 13.43 -4.58 24.25
N HIS A 31 12.65 -3.97 25.15
CA HIS A 31 11.19 -3.96 25.10
C HIS A 31 10.66 -2.53 24.96
N LYS A 32 9.83 -2.28 23.93
CA LYS A 32 9.13 -1.00 23.76
C LYS A 32 7.72 -1.29 23.25
N LYS A 33 6.69 -0.74 23.90
CA LYS A 33 5.29 -0.96 23.52
C LYS A 33 4.97 -0.48 22.10
N THR A 34 5.63 0.59 21.64
CA THR A 34 5.44 1.17 20.30
C THR A 34 6.29 0.51 19.22
N ARG A 35 6.78 -0.71 19.45
CA ARG A 35 7.63 -1.42 18.48
C ARG A 35 6.77 -2.00 17.37
N LEU A 36 7.19 -1.79 16.13
CA LEU A 36 6.64 -2.50 15.00
C LEU A 36 7.14 -3.96 15.02
N TYR A 37 6.21 -4.90 14.93
CA TYR A 37 6.49 -6.31 14.75
C TYR A 37 6.10 -6.71 13.33
N LEU A 38 6.98 -7.43 12.65
CA LEU A 38 6.74 -8.04 11.35
C LEU A 38 6.92 -9.55 11.48
N ASP A 39 6.25 -10.32 10.64
CA ASP A 39 6.39 -11.76 10.61
C ASP A 39 7.80 -12.14 10.14
N ASN A 40 8.51 -12.92 10.97
CA ASN A 40 9.86 -13.39 10.63
C ASN A 40 9.84 -14.25 9.36
N GLU A 41 8.73 -14.93 9.12
CA GLU A 41 8.42 -15.76 7.97
C GLU A 41 8.52 -14.96 6.67
N TYR A 42 8.20 -13.66 6.69
CA TYR A 42 8.33 -12.78 5.52
C TYR A 42 9.77 -12.74 5.01
N PHE A 43 10.73 -12.65 5.94
CA PHE A 43 12.16 -12.61 5.63
C PHE A 43 12.71 -14.02 5.41
N LYS A 44 12.36 -14.98 6.26
CA LYS A 44 12.87 -16.37 6.19
C LYS A 44 12.44 -17.10 4.92
N LYS A 45 11.21 -16.88 4.44
CA LYS A 45 10.70 -17.45 3.19
C LYS A 45 11.17 -16.68 1.93
N GLY A 46 11.96 -15.61 2.11
CA GLY A 46 12.63 -14.89 1.03
C GLY A 46 11.83 -13.79 0.33
N TYR A 47 10.60 -13.47 0.78
CA TYR A 47 9.74 -12.49 0.09
C TYR A 47 10.39 -11.11 -0.01
N ALA A 48 11.08 -10.67 1.05
CA ALA A 48 11.83 -9.41 1.06
C ALA A 48 12.92 -9.33 -0.02
N SER A 49 13.46 -10.48 -0.45
CA SER A 49 14.48 -10.54 -1.51
C SER A 49 13.87 -10.56 -2.91
N LYS A 50 12.72 -11.21 -3.10
CA LYS A 50 12.09 -11.34 -4.42
C LYS A 50 11.19 -10.15 -4.77
N PHE A 51 10.48 -9.61 -3.79
CA PHE A 51 9.55 -8.52 -4.03
C PHE A 51 10.29 -7.20 -4.21
N SER A 52 9.63 -6.23 -4.84
CA SER A 52 10.14 -4.87 -4.88
C SER A 52 10.28 -4.31 -3.45
N LYS A 53 11.28 -3.44 -3.23
CA LYS A 53 11.45 -2.74 -1.95
C LYS A 53 10.15 -2.02 -1.52
N CYS A 54 9.39 -1.52 -2.50
CA CYS A 54 8.06 -0.94 -2.29
C CYS A 54 7.10 -1.90 -1.58
N ALA A 55 7.03 -3.16 -2.00
CA ALA A 55 6.12 -4.15 -1.40
C ALA A 55 6.46 -4.44 0.06
N THR A 56 7.74 -4.54 0.41
CA THR A 56 8.16 -4.71 1.81
C THR A 56 7.82 -3.48 2.65
N MET A 57 8.03 -2.27 2.12
CA MET A 57 7.66 -1.04 2.80
C MET A 57 6.14 -0.92 3.00
N VAL A 58 5.35 -1.29 1.99
CA VAL A 58 3.88 -1.31 2.09
C VAL A 58 3.42 -2.33 3.13
N TYR A 59 3.97 -3.54 3.13
CA TYR A 59 3.66 -4.55 4.16
C TYR A 59 3.99 -4.03 5.56
N ALA A 60 5.15 -3.38 5.74
CA ALA A 60 5.53 -2.79 7.03
C ALA A 60 4.58 -1.65 7.46
N ALA A 61 4.17 -0.80 6.51
CA ALA A 61 3.21 0.26 6.78
C ALA A 61 1.83 -0.31 7.16
N LEU A 62 1.36 -1.35 6.46
CA LEU A 62 0.11 -2.03 6.80
C LEU A 62 0.18 -2.66 8.20
N ALA A 63 1.27 -3.37 8.53
CA ALA A 63 1.47 -3.96 9.85
C ALA A 63 1.51 -2.91 10.97
N MET A 64 2.07 -1.73 10.70
CA MET A 64 2.07 -0.62 11.65
C MET A 64 0.67 -0.06 11.92
N HIS A 65 -0.23 -0.09 10.93
CA HIS A 65 -1.62 0.37 11.05
C HIS A 65 -2.60 -0.73 11.47
N ALA A 66 -2.17 -1.99 11.47
CA ALA A 66 -3.01 -3.13 11.79
C ALA A 66 -3.50 -3.10 13.24
N ASN A 67 -4.79 -3.36 13.43
CA ASN A 67 -5.34 -3.55 14.75
C ASN A 67 -4.75 -4.80 15.41
N HIS A 68 -4.29 -4.70 16.66
CA HIS A 68 -3.66 -5.83 17.35
C HIS A 68 -4.53 -7.10 17.45
N ARG A 69 -5.87 -6.97 17.56
CA ARG A 69 -6.78 -8.11 17.70
C ARG A 69 -7.16 -8.74 16.37
N TYR A 70 -7.52 -7.88 15.41
CA TYR A 70 -8.14 -8.33 14.16
C TYR A 70 -7.17 -8.37 12.99
N GLN A 71 -5.98 -7.77 13.15
CA GLN A 71 -4.98 -7.65 12.08
C GLN A 71 -5.54 -6.96 10.82
N THR A 72 -6.56 -6.11 11.00
CA THR A 72 -7.22 -5.33 9.96
C THR A 72 -6.79 -3.87 10.01
N CYS A 73 -6.72 -3.20 8.87
CA CYS A 73 -6.47 -1.77 8.75
C CYS A 73 -7.09 -1.19 7.48
N PHE A 74 -7.25 0.14 7.43
CA PHE A 74 -7.83 0.85 6.29
C PHE A 74 -7.07 2.15 5.93
N PRO A 75 -5.71 2.14 5.90
CA PRO A 75 -4.97 3.32 5.47
C PRO A 75 -5.29 3.68 4.02
N SER A 76 -5.45 4.97 3.75
CA SER A 76 -5.58 5.43 2.37
C SER A 76 -4.27 5.23 1.61
N ILE A 77 -4.33 5.26 0.27
CA ILE A 77 -3.10 5.19 -0.54
C ILE A 77 -2.17 6.36 -0.22
N GLU A 78 -2.70 7.54 0.08
CA GLU A 78 -1.91 8.72 0.50
C GLU A 78 -1.21 8.48 1.84
N THR A 79 -1.87 7.83 2.79
CA THR A 79 -1.25 7.41 4.05
C THR A 79 -0.09 6.45 3.79
N LEU A 80 -0.30 5.44 2.94
CA LEU A 80 0.76 4.50 2.56
C LEU A 80 1.94 5.21 1.88
N MET A 81 1.69 6.16 0.98
CA MET A 81 2.72 6.96 0.34
C MET A 81 3.54 7.77 1.36
N LYS A 82 2.88 8.37 2.36
CA LYS A 82 3.53 9.13 3.43
C LYS A 82 4.49 8.27 4.26
N PHE A 83 4.04 7.08 4.71
CA PHE A 83 4.86 6.23 5.59
C PHE A 83 5.92 5.42 4.86
N THR A 84 5.69 5.09 3.59
CA THR A 84 6.69 4.39 2.78
C THR A 84 7.72 5.34 2.15
N GLY A 85 7.41 6.65 2.08
CA GLY A 85 8.22 7.65 1.37
C GLY A 85 8.09 7.59 -0.16
N ILE A 86 7.18 6.76 -0.68
CA ILE A 86 7.03 6.51 -2.11
C ILE A 86 6.00 7.47 -2.70
N ARG A 87 6.43 8.31 -3.64
CA ARG A 87 5.56 9.31 -4.29
C ARG A 87 4.69 8.75 -5.41
N ASN A 88 5.02 7.57 -5.93
CA ASN A 88 4.29 6.98 -7.04
C ASN A 88 3.15 6.08 -6.56
N ARG A 89 1.91 6.54 -6.79
CA ARG A 89 0.67 5.79 -6.48
C ARG A 89 0.63 4.41 -7.14
N ASN A 90 1.10 4.29 -8.39
CA ASN A 90 1.08 3.03 -9.12
C ASN A 90 2.03 2.00 -8.50
N SER A 91 3.16 2.45 -7.93
CA SER A 91 4.09 1.57 -7.23
C SER A 91 3.47 1.00 -5.95
N ILE A 92 2.71 1.81 -5.21
CA ILE A 92 1.93 1.34 -4.05
C ILE A 92 0.86 0.33 -4.47
N ASN A 93 0.10 0.64 -5.52
CA ASN A 93 -0.93 -0.27 -6.03
C ASN A 93 -0.34 -1.61 -6.50
N ASN A 94 0.79 -1.57 -7.21
CA ASN A 94 1.50 -2.79 -7.64
C ASN A 94 2.02 -3.59 -6.44
N ALA A 95 2.55 -2.92 -5.42
CA ALA A 95 2.95 -3.56 -4.18
C ALA A 95 1.77 -4.28 -3.48
N ILE A 96 0.62 -3.61 -3.37
CA ILE A 96 -0.60 -4.20 -2.80
C ILE A 96 -1.03 -5.43 -3.61
N LYS A 97 -1.07 -5.33 -4.95
CA LYS A 97 -1.40 -6.48 -5.82
C LYS A 97 -0.48 -7.68 -5.61
N ILE A 98 0.82 -7.43 -5.44
CA ILE A 98 1.79 -8.50 -5.18
C ILE A 98 1.48 -9.15 -3.82
N LEU A 99 1.30 -8.36 -2.76
CA LEU A 99 0.99 -8.88 -1.43
C LEU A 99 -0.34 -9.67 -1.42
N GLU A 100 -1.34 -9.20 -2.16
CA GLU A 100 -2.62 -9.89 -2.37
C GLU A 100 -2.45 -11.20 -3.13
N ALA A 101 -1.72 -11.20 -4.24
CA ALA A 101 -1.52 -12.38 -5.07
C ALA A 101 -0.87 -13.54 -4.30
N PHE A 102 0.03 -13.23 -3.35
CA PHE A 102 0.72 -14.22 -2.51
C PHE A 102 -0.03 -14.57 -1.21
N ASN A 103 -1.27 -14.10 -1.02
CA ASN A 103 -2.07 -14.29 0.20
C ASN A 103 -1.37 -13.77 1.47
N ILE A 104 -0.55 -12.72 1.37
CA ILE A 104 0.05 -12.07 2.55
C ILE A 104 -0.93 -11.06 3.14
N VAL A 105 -1.68 -10.39 2.27
CA VAL A 105 -2.73 -9.44 2.64
C VAL A 105 -4.00 -9.78 1.87
N LEU A 106 -5.14 -9.83 2.54
CA LEU A 106 -6.45 -9.81 1.88
C LEU A 106 -6.87 -8.35 1.68
N VAL A 107 -7.30 -8.01 0.47
CA VAL A 107 -7.77 -6.65 0.13
C VAL A 107 -9.27 -6.68 -0.09
N GLU A 108 -10.00 -5.93 0.72
CA GLU A 108 -11.41 -5.69 0.51
C GLU A 108 -11.56 -4.34 -0.21
N HIS A 109 -11.88 -4.43 -1.50
CA HIS A 109 -12.05 -3.24 -2.33
C HIS A 109 -13.37 -2.55 -2.04
N SER A 110 -13.26 -1.31 -1.57
CA SER A 110 -14.40 -0.43 -1.40
C SER A 110 -14.89 0.12 -2.74
N LYS A 111 -16.20 0.36 -2.84
CA LYS A 111 -16.80 1.11 -3.95
C LYS A 111 -16.88 2.60 -3.57
N GLY A 112 -16.53 3.49 -4.50
CA GLY A 112 -16.66 4.94 -4.32
C GLY A 112 -15.48 5.61 -3.61
N ARG A 113 -15.76 6.52 -2.68
CA ARG A 113 -14.74 7.37 -1.99
C ARG A 113 -14.16 6.76 -0.71
N ILE A 114 -14.60 5.57 -0.33
CA ILE A 114 -14.14 4.88 0.88
C ILE A 114 -12.77 4.25 0.60
N SER A 115 -11.87 4.21 1.60
CA SER A 115 -10.57 3.53 1.46
C SER A 115 -10.75 2.01 1.48
N ASN A 116 -9.88 1.27 0.79
CA ASN A 116 -9.87 -0.19 0.89
C ASN A 116 -9.53 -0.62 2.34
N SER A 117 -10.08 -1.74 2.77
CA SER A 117 -9.61 -2.44 3.98
C SER A 117 -8.62 -3.55 3.61
N TYR A 118 -7.70 -3.80 4.52
CA TYR A 118 -6.62 -4.76 4.39
C TYR A 118 -6.57 -5.63 5.64
N THR A 119 -6.49 -6.94 5.45
CA THR A 119 -6.33 -7.92 6.53
C THR A 119 -5.01 -8.64 6.34
N LEU A 120 -4.13 -8.59 7.34
CA LEU A 120 -2.88 -9.34 7.31
C LEU A 120 -3.18 -10.80 7.59
N LEU A 121 -2.84 -11.67 6.64
CA LEU A 121 -3.12 -13.09 6.72
C LEU A 121 -1.99 -13.82 7.44
N ARG A 122 -2.33 -14.91 8.12
CA ARG A 122 -1.36 -15.74 8.84
C ARG A 122 -0.34 -16.38 7.87
N PRO A 123 0.93 -16.58 8.30
CA PRO A 123 1.97 -17.12 7.41
C PRO A 123 1.75 -18.52 6.84
N ASP A 124 0.84 -19.32 7.41
CA ASP A 124 0.48 -20.67 6.95
C ASP A 124 -0.26 -20.67 5.62
N VAL A 125 -1.01 -19.60 5.30
CA VAL A 125 -1.78 -19.50 4.05
C VAL A 125 -1.04 -18.78 2.92
N TRP A 126 0.19 -18.33 3.18
CA TRP A 126 0.99 -17.60 2.20
C TRP A 126 1.50 -18.54 1.11
N LYS A 127 1.37 -18.10 -0.14
CA LYS A 127 1.80 -18.89 -1.29
C LYS A 127 3.33 -18.95 -1.38
N PRO A 128 3.91 -20.10 -1.79
CA PRO A 128 5.35 -20.22 -1.95
C PRO A 128 5.94 -19.16 -2.88
N ILE A 129 7.15 -18.71 -2.60
CA ILE A 129 7.76 -17.59 -3.31
C ILE A 129 7.85 -17.79 -4.83
N ASN A 130 7.98 -19.04 -5.30
CA ASN A 130 8.11 -19.39 -6.72
C ASN A 130 6.79 -19.83 -7.37
N SER A 131 5.66 -19.76 -6.67
CA SER A 131 4.38 -20.22 -7.23
C SER A 131 3.74 -19.24 -8.21
N ILE A 132 4.14 -17.96 -8.18
CA ILE A 132 3.54 -16.89 -9.00
C ILE A 132 4.65 -16.04 -9.62
N ASP A 133 4.46 -15.71 -10.90
CA ASP A 133 5.28 -14.73 -11.60
C ASP A 133 4.79 -13.29 -11.32
N ILE A 134 5.70 -12.45 -10.81
CA ILE A 134 5.40 -11.08 -10.38
C ILE A 134 5.08 -10.18 -11.58
N ASP A 135 5.75 -10.39 -12.72
CA ASP A 135 5.51 -9.58 -13.90
C ASP A 135 4.10 -9.82 -14.45
N THR A 136 3.65 -11.07 -14.44
CA THR A 136 2.28 -11.42 -14.77
C THR A 136 1.26 -10.75 -13.83
N VAL A 137 1.52 -10.73 -12.51
CA VAL A 137 0.65 -10.05 -11.54
C VAL A 137 0.57 -8.54 -11.82
N ILE A 138 1.69 -7.88 -12.09
CA ILE A 138 1.73 -6.43 -12.36
C ILE A 138 1.03 -6.11 -13.69
N LYS A 139 1.28 -6.91 -14.73
CA LYS A 139 0.69 -6.75 -16.07
C LYS A 139 -0.79 -7.06 -16.10
N SER A 140 -1.30 -7.89 -15.17
CA SER A 140 -2.73 -8.10 -14.98
C SER A 140 -3.41 -6.75 -14.65
N ARG A 141 -3.92 -6.10 -15.70
CA ARG A 141 -4.95 -5.08 -15.54
C ARG A 141 -6.17 -5.85 -15.05
N LYS A 142 -6.80 -5.38 -13.96
CA LYS A 142 -8.18 -5.77 -13.70
C LYS A 142 -8.97 -5.25 -14.91
N THR A 143 -9.19 -6.11 -15.90
CA THR A 143 -10.27 -5.88 -16.86
C THR A 143 -11.49 -5.78 -15.98
N VAL A 144 -12.13 -4.61 -15.95
CA VAL A 144 -13.46 -4.50 -15.36
C VAL A 144 -14.31 -5.42 -16.21
N SER A 145 -14.50 -6.65 -15.76
CA SER A 145 -15.54 -7.51 -16.30
C SER A 145 -16.82 -6.75 -16.06
N LYS A 146 -17.38 -6.16 -17.12
CA LYS A 146 -18.75 -5.65 -17.14
C LYS A 146 -19.59 -6.81 -16.64
N SER A 147 -20.07 -6.72 -15.40
CA SER A 147 -21.16 -7.55 -14.95
C SER A 147 -22.33 -7.29 -15.89
N ASN A 148 -22.78 -8.31 -16.60
CA ASN A 148 -24.04 -8.27 -17.34
C ASN A 148 -25.14 -7.82 -16.37
N GLY A 149 -25.84 -6.74 -16.73
CA GLY A 149 -27.03 -6.28 -16.01
C GLY A 149 -27.04 -4.78 -15.73
N GLN A 150 -27.39 -3.99 -16.74
CA GLN A 150 -28.54 -3.06 -16.73
C GLN A 150 -28.52 -2.29 -18.05
N GLN A 151 -29.39 -2.69 -18.98
CA GLN A 151 -29.75 -1.89 -20.15
C GLN A 151 -30.30 -0.56 -19.63
N TYR A 152 -29.60 0.54 -19.92
CA TYR A 152 -30.26 1.84 -19.93
C TYR A 152 -31.30 1.80 -21.05
N GLN A 153 -32.58 1.89 -20.68
CA GLN A 153 -33.66 2.11 -21.63
C GLN A 153 -33.38 3.43 -22.38
N LYS A 154 -33.29 3.35 -23.71
CA LYS A 154 -33.45 4.51 -24.58
C LYS A 154 -34.95 4.76 -24.68
N ASP A 155 -35.44 5.79 -24.00
CA ASP A 155 -36.75 6.33 -24.34
C ASP A 155 -36.61 7.14 -25.63
N SER A 156 -37.18 6.57 -26.68
CA SER A 156 -37.37 7.16 -28.00
C SER A 156 -38.84 7.54 -28.14
N SER A 157 -39.14 8.83 -28.08
CA SER A 157 -40.29 9.53 -28.69
C SER A 157 -40.41 10.91 -28.01
N ASN A 158 -40.70 12.04 -28.65
CA ASN A 158 -41.02 12.38 -30.03
C ASN A 158 -40.61 13.84 -30.29
N SER A 159 -40.30 14.12 -31.55
CA SER A 159 -40.15 15.45 -32.14
C SER A 159 -41.42 16.29 -32.03
N ILE A 160 -41.34 17.49 -31.44
CA ILE A 160 -42.19 18.63 -31.81
C ILE A 160 -41.29 19.88 -31.87
N THR A 161 -41.19 20.41 -33.09
CA THR A 161 -40.70 21.74 -33.47
C THR A 161 -41.48 22.85 -32.77
N GLY A 162 -40.80 23.89 -32.30
CA GLY A 162 -41.44 25.09 -31.75
C GLY A 162 -40.43 26.17 -31.35
N ASP A 163 -40.37 27.20 -32.18
CA ASP A 163 -39.54 28.39 -32.11
C ASP A 163 -39.86 29.27 -30.89
N THR A 164 -38.88 29.65 -30.05
CA THR A 164 -38.88 30.95 -29.33
C THR A 164 -37.49 31.38 -28.85
N ARG A 165 -36.84 32.22 -29.68
CA ARG A 165 -36.04 33.41 -29.36
C ARG A 165 -35.53 33.68 -27.92
N SER A 166 -34.21 33.94 -27.86
CA SER A 166 -33.50 34.97 -27.06
C SER A 166 -33.48 34.80 -25.52
N HIS A 167 -32.50 35.19 -24.71
CA HIS A 167 -31.36 36.10 -24.69
C HIS A 167 -30.38 35.47 -23.65
N ILE A 168 -29.05 35.55 -23.73
CA ILE A 168 -28.22 36.62 -23.14
C ILE A 168 -26.80 36.39 -23.66
N THR A 169 -26.30 37.36 -24.41
CA THR A 169 -24.94 37.49 -24.92
C THR A 169 -23.99 37.94 -23.82
N LYS A 170 -22.78 37.37 -23.84
CA LYS A 170 -21.61 37.80 -23.06
C LYS A 170 -21.26 39.26 -23.41
N SER A 171 -21.14 40.14 -22.41
CA SER A 171 -20.49 41.44 -22.58
C SER A 171 -19.03 41.36 -22.08
N TYR A 172 -18.09 41.64 -22.99
CA TYR A 172 -16.68 41.87 -22.66
C TYR A 172 -16.26 43.25 -23.20
N LYS A 173 -15.65 44.01 -22.29
CA LYS A 173 -14.61 45.06 -22.49
C LYS A 173 -14.96 46.45 -23.07
N ARG A 174 -14.78 47.42 -22.16
CA ARG A 174 -13.86 48.59 -22.16
C ARG A 174 -13.96 49.66 -23.27
N ASN A 175 -14.39 50.84 -22.80
CA ASN A 175 -13.82 52.20 -22.93
C ASN A 175 -12.94 52.56 -24.15
N GLN A 176 -13.45 53.51 -24.94
CA GLN A 176 -12.86 54.82 -25.32
C GLN A 176 -14.09 55.75 -25.57
N GLY A 177 -14.24 56.99 -25.12
CA GLY A 177 -13.30 58.09 -24.89
C GLY A 177 -13.61 59.19 -25.90
N PHE A 178 -14.39 60.21 -25.53
CA PHE A 178 -14.39 61.59 -26.03
C PHE A 178 -15.01 62.50 -24.97
#